data_AF-A0A1M7YQW8-F1
#
_entry.id   AF-A0A1M7YQW8-F1
#
_cell.length_a   1.000
_cell.length_b   1.000
_cell.length_c   1.000
_cell.angle_alpha   90.00
_cell.angle_beta   90.00
_cell.angle_gamma   90.00
#
_symmetry.space_group_name_H-M   'P 1'
#
loop_
_entity.id
_entity.type
_entity.pdbx_description
1 polymer ?
#
loop_
_entity_poly.entity_id
_entity_poly.type
_entity_poly.pdbx_seq_one_letter_code
_entity_poly.pdbx_strand_id
1 'polypeptide(L)' 'MKSFKEPVTHEEFSRIRAGFIAQGASFSGWCKLHQVTPSNAKAALVGSWNGPKAKELRTKIIAASGIDQLD' A
#
# COMPACT_ATOMS: atom_id res chain seq x y z
N MET A 1 1.48 -15.96 -14.37
CA MET A 1 0.89 -15.84 -13.01
C MET A 1 1.25 -14.45 -12.49
N LYS A 2 0.29 -13.61 -12.06
CA LYS A 2 0.64 -12.30 -11.49
C LYS A 2 1.37 -12.54 -10.16
N SER A 3 2.60 -12.06 -10.03
CA SER A 3 3.32 -12.08 -8.74
C SER A 3 2.73 -10.98 -7.86
N PHE A 4 2.10 -11.36 -6.75
CA PHE A 4 1.58 -10.41 -5.77
C PHE A 4 2.65 -10.10 -4.71
N LYS A 5 2.68 -8.87 -4.21
CA LYS A 5 3.52 -8.53 -3.05
C LYS A 5 2.91 -9.14 -1.77
N GLU A 6 3.79 -9.68 -0.91
CA GLU A 6 3.45 -10.22 0.41
C GLU A 6 3.04 -9.12 1.40
N PRO A 7 2.40 -9.47 2.53
CA PRO A 7 2.11 -8.52 3.58
C PRO A 7 3.30 -7.79 4.13
N VAL A 8 3.09 -6.49 4.33
CA VAL A 8 4.10 -5.57 4.83
C VAL A 8 4.04 -5.50 6.35
N THR A 9 5.19 -5.41 6.97
CA THR A 9 5.41 -5.08 8.37
C THR A 9 5.01 -3.64 8.68
N HIS A 10 4.99 -3.32 9.98
CA HIS A 10 4.76 -1.95 10.44
C HIS A 10 5.84 -0.96 9.97
N GLU A 11 7.08 -1.42 9.86
CA GLU A 11 8.21 -0.59 9.40
C GLU A 11 8.06 -0.28 7.91
N GLU A 12 7.79 -1.29 7.09
CA GLU A 12 7.50 -1.12 5.66
C GLU A 12 6.27 -0.21 5.44
N PHE A 13 5.24 -0.31 6.28
CA PHE A 13 4.11 0.62 6.20
C PHE A 13 4.54 2.07 6.46
N SER A 14 5.46 2.30 7.39
CA SER A 14 6.03 3.64 7.63
C SER A 14 6.82 4.12 6.42
N ARG A 15 7.61 3.25 5.78
CA ARG A 15 8.33 3.55 4.53
C ARG A 15 7.38 3.91 3.38
N ILE A 16 6.28 3.18 3.21
CA ILE A 16 5.22 3.49 2.22
C ILE A 16 4.68 4.90 2.45
N ARG A 17 4.37 5.26 3.70
CA ARG A 17 3.84 6.59 4.02
C ARG A 17 4.87 7.68 3.74
N ALA A 18 6.13 7.45 4.08
CA ALA A 18 7.23 8.36 3.77
C ALA A 18 7.40 8.55 2.25
N GLY A 19 7.25 7.49 1.46
CA GLY A 19 7.32 7.54 0.00
C GLY A 19 6.25 8.45 -0.63
N PHE A 20 5.01 8.44 -0.11
CA PHE A 20 3.99 9.40 -0.52
C PHE A 20 4.37 10.85 -0.16
N ILE A 21 4.91 11.07 1.05
CA ILE A 21 5.31 12.40 1.53
C ILE A 21 6.44 12.97 0.67
N ALA A 22 7.43 12.16 0.31
CA ALA A 22 8.55 12.56 -0.54
C ALA A 22 8.10 13.06 -1.93
N GLN A 23 6.93 12.61 -2.40
CA GLN A 23 6.33 13.00 -3.66
C GLN A 23 5.34 14.18 -3.52
N GLY A 24 5.25 14.82 -2.34
CA GLY A 24 4.27 15.88 -2.09
C GLY A 24 2.83 15.38 -1.96
N ALA A 25 2.64 14.07 -1.76
CA ALA A 25 1.34 13.43 -1.61
C ALA A 25 1.15 12.88 -0.18
N SER A 26 0.03 12.19 0.05
CA SER A 26 -0.19 11.45 1.29
C SER A 26 -0.91 10.14 1.01
N PHE A 27 -0.66 9.13 1.85
CA PHE A 27 -1.35 7.84 1.77
C PHE A 27 -2.88 8.00 1.84
N SER A 28 -3.39 8.85 2.73
CA SER A 28 -4.83 9.14 2.84
C SER A 28 -5.36 9.90 1.63
N GLY A 29 -4.57 10.81 1.05
CA GLY A 29 -4.90 11.48 -0.21
C GLY A 29 -5.02 10.51 -1.37
N TRP A 30 -4.07 9.59 -1.50
CA TRP A 30 -4.12 8.50 -2.48
C TRP A 30 -5.35 7.61 -2.27
N CYS A 31 -5.63 7.22 -1.03
CA CYS A 31 -6.83 6.45 -0.67
C CYS A 31 -8.12 7.15 -1.13
N LYS A 32 -8.25 8.46 -0.86
CA LYS A 32 -9.40 9.28 -1.27
C LYS A 32 -9.56 9.30 -2.80
N LEU A 33 -8.48 9.55 -3.53
CA LEU A 33 -8.48 9.58 -5.00
C LEU A 33 -8.94 8.25 -5.60
N HIS A 34 -8.56 7.13 -4.98
CA HIS A 34 -8.89 5.79 -5.45
C HIS A 34 -10.14 5.17 -4.80
N GLN A 35 -10.93 5.96 -4.06
CA GLN A 35 -12.16 5.51 -3.38
C GLN A 35 -11.94 4.30 -2.45
N VAL A 36 -10.78 4.24 -1.80
CA VAL A 36 -10.44 3.23 -0.80
C VAL A 36 -10.37 3.90 0.56
N THR A 37 -10.93 3.28 1.60
CA THR A 37 -10.76 3.81 2.96
C THR A 37 -9.34 3.52 3.45
N PRO A 38 -8.71 4.43 4.24
CA PRO A 38 -7.39 4.17 4.80
C PRO A 38 -7.32 2.87 5.62
N SER A 39 -8.42 2.48 6.27
CA SER A 39 -8.54 1.22 7.01
C SER A 39 -8.47 -0.01 6.09
N ASN A 40 -9.19 -0.01 4.95
CA ASN A 40 -9.13 -1.10 3.99
C ASN A 40 -7.77 -1.17 3.29
N ALA A 41 -7.18 -0.02 2.96
CA ALA A 41 -5.84 0.07 2.41
C ALA A 41 -4.81 -0.50 3.40
N LYS A 42 -4.89 -0.13 4.69
CA LYS A 42 -4.03 -0.70 5.73
C LYS A 42 -4.25 -2.20 5.89
N ALA A 43 -5.50 -2.67 5.93
CA ALA A 43 -5.82 -4.10 6.05
C ALA A 43 -5.26 -4.91 4.87
N ALA A 44 -5.36 -4.35 3.66
CA ALA A 44 -4.75 -4.92 2.46
C ALA A 44 -3.22 -4.89 2.51
N LEU A 45 -2.59 -3.86 3.10
CA LEU A 45 -1.13 -3.77 3.24
C LEU A 45 -0.57 -4.78 4.24
N VAL A 46 -1.17 -4.88 5.44
CA VAL A 46 -0.69 -5.74 6.52
C VAL A 46 -1.21 -7.18 6.45
N GLY A 47 -2.11 -7.46 5.50
CA GLY A 47 -2.60 -8.82 5.25
C GLY A 47 -3.75 -9.28 6.16
N SER A 48 -4.33 -8.43 7.00
CA SER A 48 -5.58 -8.77 7.70
C SER A 48 -6.76 -8.90 6.74
N TRP A 49 -6.68 -8.26 5.57
CA TRP A 49 -7.45 -8.63 4.38
C TRP A 49 -6.48 -9.12 3.29
N ASN A 50 -6.58 -10.39 2.87
CA ASN A 50 -5.57 -11.03 1.99
C ASN A 50 -6.17 -11.78 0.78
N GLY A 51 -7.38 -11.42 0.34
CA GLY A 51 -7.97 -11.96 -0.89
C GLY A 51 -7.34 -11.38 -2.17
N PRO A 52 -7.69 -11.88 -3.37
CA PRO A 52 -7.12 -11.40 -4.64
C PRO A 52 -7.18 -9.88 -4.82
N LYS A 53 -8.32 -9.26 -4.50
CA LYS A 53 -8.48 -7.80 -4.54
C LYS A 53 -7.58 -7.05 -3.56
N ALA A 54 -7.35 -7.62 -2.37
CA ALA A 54 -6.47 -7.04 -1.37
C ALA A 54 -5.00 -7.08 -1.83
N LYS A 55 -4.58 -8.20 -2.42
CA LYS A 55 -3.24 -8.36 -3.01
C LYS A 55 -2.98 -7.40 -4.17
N GLU A 56 -3.98 -7.19 -5.02
CA GLU A 56 -3.92 -6.17 -6.07
C GLU A 56 -3.83 -4.75 -5.49
N LEU A 57 -4.64 -4.45 -4.47
CA LEU A 57 -4.61 -3.16 -3.79
C LEU A 57 -3.25 -2.91 -3.12
N ARG A 58 -2.70 -3.92 -2.42
CA ARG A 58 -1.36 -3.87 -1.82
C ARG A 58 -0.31 -3.52 -2.87
N THR A 59 -0.33 -4.21 -4.00
CA THR A 59 0.61 -4.00 -5.10
C THR A 59 0.50 -2.57 -5.66
N LYS A 60 -0.73 -2.06 -5.84
CA LYS A 60 -0.97 -0.68 -6.31
C LYS A 60 -0.45 0.37 -5.33
N ILE A 61 -0.68 0.17 -4.02
CA ILE A 61 -0.24 1.13 -3.01
C ILE A 61 1.29 1.18 -2.95
N ILE A 62 1.96 0.02 -2.92
CA ILE A 62 3.43 -0.04 -2.87
C ILE A 62 4.05 0.66 -4.09
N ALA A 63 3.53 0.37 -5.28
CA ALA A 63 3.97 1.02 -6.51
C ALA A 63 3.75 2.55 -6.46
N ALA A 64 2.57 2.99 -6.00
CA ALA A 64 2.25 4.41 -5.91
C ALA A 64 3.07 5.16 -4.85
N SER A 65 3.55 4.48 -3.81
CA SER A 65 4.46 5.09 -2.83
C SER A 65 5.87 5.33 -3.36
N GLY A 66 6.22 4.85 -4.56
CA GLY A 66 7.54 5.09 -5.18
C GLY A 66 8.68 4.32 -4.51
N ILE A 67 8.36 3.28 -3.73
CA ILE A 67 9.36 2.38 -3.15
C ILE A 67 9.42 1.09 -3.98
N ASP A 68 10.53 0.88 -4.69
CA ASP A 68 10.67 -0.24 -5.62
C ASP A 68 10.94 -1.58 -4.92
N GLN A 69 11.53 -1.53 -3.72
CA GLN A 69 11.84 -2.71 -2.92
C GLN A 69 11.49 -2.49 -1.46
N LEU A 70 10.70 -3.43 -0.95
CA LEU A 70 10.57 -3.70 0.46
C LEU A 70 11.31 -5.03 0.64
N ASP A 71 12.39 -4.99 1.42
CA ASP A 71 13.21 -6.15 1.80
C ASP A 71 12.53 -6.97 2.88
#